data_AF-A0A7Z9TED8-F1
#
_entry.id   AF-A0A7Z9TED8-F1
#
_cell.length_a   1.000
_cell.length_b   1.000
_cell.length_c   1.000
_cell.angle_alpha   90.00
_cell.angle_beta   90.00
_cell.angle_gamma   90.00
#
_symmetry.space_group_name_H-M   'P 1'
#
loop_
_entity.id
_entity.type
_entity.pdbx_description
1 polymer ?
#
loop_
_entity_poly.entity_id
_entity_poly.type
_entity_poly.pdbx_seq_one_letter_code
_entity_poly.pdbx_strand_id
1 'polypeptide(L)'
;WAKKELKRTELYNKILGIIGLGMIGSELAKRATAFGMNVIAYDPFVESSVVATMKPDLKGVLNNSDYVSLHLPLTDETTGLINAEMLKEFKDGAYLINTGRGKTIIEEDVVEALKSGKLAGFGNDVWYSDPPENTPLIDAPNMLMLPHLGASTKENLLRIGDIIESIIRDFVSTD
;
A
#
# COMPACT_ATOMS: atom_id res chain seq x y z
N TRP A 1 -10.97 -21.30 -22.62
CA TRP A 1 -11.65 -20.04 -22.24
C TRP A 1 -11.87 -20.03 -20.73
N ALA A 2 -11.11 -19.23 -19.98
CA ALA A 2 -10.95 -19.33 -18.52
C ALA A 2 -12.13 -18.82 -17.67
N LYS A 3 -13.32 -18.55 -18.26
CA LYS A 3 -14.46 -17.95 -17.54
C LYS A 3 -14.92 -18.74 -16.31
N LYS A 4 -14.76 -20.07 -16.31
CA LYS A 4 -15.12 -20.93 -15.17
C LYS A 4 -14.04 -20.97 -14.08
N GLU A 5 -12.81 -20.58 -14.41
CA GLU A 5 -11.64 -20.66 -13.53
C GLU A 5 -11.39 -19.31 -12.82
N LEU A 6 -11.75 -18.19 -13.45
CA LEU A 6 -11.58 -16.85 -12.89
C LEU A 6 -12.68 -16.52 -11.87
N LYS A 7 -12.30 -16.46 -10.60
CA LYS A 7 -13.12 -15.91 -9.52
C LYS A 7 -12.92 -14.40 -9.43
N ARG A 8 -14.00 -13.66 -9.18
CA ARG A 8 -14.00 -12.19 -9.06
C ARG A 8 -14.39 -11.80 -7.65
N THR A 9 -13.95 -10.64 -7.22
CA THR A 9 -14.29 -10.05 -5.93
C THR A 9 -14.89 -8.67 -6.17
N GLU A 10 -16.01 -8.40 -5.51
CA GLU A 10 -16.65 -7.09 -5.52
C GLU A 10 -16.14 -6.28 -4.33
N LEU A 11 -15.86 -4.98 -4.56
CA LEU A 11 -15.35 -4.07 -3.53
C LEU A 11 -16.43 -3.56 -2.58
N TYR A 12 -17.68 -3.53 -3.01
CA TYR A 12 -18.80 -3.03 -2.20
C TYR A 12 -18.86 -3.76 -0.84
N ASN A 13 -18.98 -2.99 0.24
CA ASN A 13 -18.95 -3.42 1.64
C ASN A 13 -17.67 -4.13 2.11
N LYS A 14 -16.64 -4.28 1.28
CA LYS A 14 -15.33 -4.79 1.72
C LYS A 14 -14.61 -3.75 2.58
N ILE A 15 -13.69 -4.23 3.41
CA ILE A 15 -12.89 -3.38 4.28
C ILE A 15 -11.53 -3.12 3.63
N LEU A 16 -11.23 -1.85 3.39
CA LEU A 16 -9.89 -1.37 3.09
C LEU A 16 -9.20 -0.93 4.40
N GLY A 17 -8.12 -1.62 4.75
CA GLY A 17 -7.18 -1.23 5.77
C GLY A 17 -6.08 -0.36 5.20
N ILE A 18 -5.82 0.77 5.83
CA ILE A 18 -4.72 1.67 5.46
C ILE A 18 -3.71 1.74 6.60
N ILE A 19 -2.45 1.47 6.29
CA ILE A 19 -1.35 1.62 7.25
C ILE A 19 -0.54 2.85 6.82
N GLY A 20 -0.62 3.91 7.63
CA GLY A 20 -0.17 5.26 7.28
C GLY A 20 -1.28 6.08 6.64
N LEU A 21 -1.85 7.02 7.40
CA LEU A 21 -2.97 7.87 6.97
C LEU A 21 -2.53 9.33 6.71
N GLY A 22 -1.36 9.48 6.09
CA GLY A 22 -0.89 10.77 5.59
C GLY A 22 -1.65 11.24 4.34
N MET A 23 -1.03 12.11 3.54
CA MET A 23 -1.64 12.68 2.33
C MET A 23 -2.13 11.61 1.34
N ILE A 24 -1.30 10.62 1.03
CA ILE A 24 -1.62 9.58 0.05
C ILE A 24 -2.70 8.64 0.59
N GLY A 25 -2.55 8.13 1.82
CA GLY A 25 -3.53 7.25 2.45
C GLY A 25 -4.91 7.91 2.58
N SER A 26 -4.95 9.20 2.94
CA SER A 26 -6.20 9.96 3.01
C SER A 26 -6.89 10.12 1.65
N GLU A 27 -6.13 10.35 0.58
CA GLU A 27 -6.68 10.43 -0.78
C GLU A 27 -7.15 9.06 -1.30
N LEU A 28 -6.46 7.97 -0.95
CA LEU A 28 -6.92 6.62 -1.23
C LEU A 28 -8.25 6.32 -0.50
N ALA A 29 -8.34 6.66 0.78
CA ALA A 29 -9.55 6.44 1.59
C ALA A 29 -10.79 7.07 0.93
N LYS A 30 -10.69 8.35 0.51
CA LYS A 30 -11.78 9.07 -0.19
C LYS A 30 -12.25 8.33 -1.45
N ARG A 31 -11.30 7.83 -2.24
CA ARG A 31 -11.61 7.09 -3.47
C ARG A 31 -12.24 5.73 -3.16
N ALA A 32 -11.73 5.01 -2.18
CA ALA A 32 -12.27 3.72 -1.75
C ALA A 32 -13.73 3.82 -1.27
N THR A 33 -14.07 4.89 -0.52
CA THR A 33 -15.45 5.15 -0.11
C THR A 33 -16.39 5.33 -1.30
N ALA A 34 -15.93 5.90 -2.42
CA ALA A 34 -16.74 6.02 -3.64
C ALA A 34 -17.05 4.66 -4.30
N PHE A 35 -16.25 3.62 -4.03
CA PHE A 35 -16.54 2.24 -4.40
C PHE A 35 -17.44 1.52 -3.37
N GLY A 36 -17.87 2.22 -2.32
CA GLY A 36 -18.68 1.66 -1.23
C GLY A 36 -17.89 0.73 -0.29
N MET A 37 -16.58 0.90 -0.21
CA MET A 37 -15.75 0.20 0.79
C MET A 37 -15.87 0.87 2.16
N ASN A 38 -15.72 0.06 3.21
CA ASN A 38 -15.50 0.53 4.57
C ASN A 38 -14.00 0.77 4.77
N VAL A 39 -13.60 1.95 5.26
CA VAL A 39 -12.18 2.29 5.43
C VAL A 39 -11.81 2.31 6.91
N ILE A 40 -10.80 1.52 7.27
CA ILE A 40 -10.16 1.55 8.58
C ILE A 40 -8.68 1.88 8.42
N ALA A 41 -8.07 2.50 9.42
CA ALA A 41 -6.67 2.90 9.32
C ALA A 41 -5.93 2.85 10.65
N TYR A 42 -4.60 2.70 10.58
CA TYR A 42 -3.69 2.93 11.70
C TYR A 42 -2.58 3.87 11.26
N ASP A 43 -2.33 4.87 12.10
CA ASP A 43 -1.22 5.79 12.00
C ASP A 43 -0.91 6.30 13.42
N PRO A 44 0.32 6.13 13.94
CA PRO A 44 0.66 6.52 15.31
C PRO A 44 0.58 8.04 15.55
N PHE A 45 0.51 8.85 14.49
CA PHE A 45 0.47 10.31 14.57
C PHE A 45 -0.92 10.89 14.28
N VAL A 46 -1.93 10.05 14.01
CA VAL A 46 -3.29 10.49 13.68
C VAL A 46 -4.28 9.90 14.67
N GLU A 47 -4.83 10.73 15.55
CA GLU A 47 -5.79 10.28 16.57
C GLU A 47 -7.19 10.04 15.98
N SER A 48 -7.61 10.86 15.01
CA SER A 48 -8.93 10.77 14.40
C SER A 48 -8.90 11.16 12.93
N SER A 49 -9.89 10.67 12.17
CA SER A 49 -10.02 10.94 10.74
C SER A 49 -11.48 11.01 10.32
N VAL A 50 -11.77 11.86 9.34
CA VAL A 50 -13.09 11.97 8.70
C VAL A 50 -13.25 11.01 7.52
N VAL A 51 -12.14 10.43 7.04
CA VAL A 51 -12.13 9.55 5.86
C VAL A 51 -11.94 8.07 6.21
N ALA A 52 -11.59 7.75 7.45
CA ALA A 52 -11.35 6.38 7.92
C ALA A 52 -11.68 6.24 9.41
N THR A 53 -12.10 5.04 9.81
CA THR A 53 -12.17 4.69 11.23
C THR A 53 -10.79 4.31 11.75
N MET A 54 -10.27 5.07 12.71
CA MET A 54 -8.96 4.77 13.29
C MET A 54 -9.01 3.52 14.17
N LYS A 55 -7.98 2.68 14.05
CA LYS A 55 -7.71 1.52 14.90
C LYS A 55 -6.57 1.85 15.86
N PRO A 56 -6.59 1.30 17.09
CA PRO A 56 -5.58 1.61 18.09
C PRO A 56 -4.21 1.01 17.77
N ASP A 57 -4.16 -0.04 16.94
CA ASP A 57 -2.94 -0.75 16.57
C ASP A 57 -3.04 -1.34 15.15
N LEU A 58 -1.90 -1.83 14.65
CA LEU A 58 -1.79 -2.50 13.36
C LEU A 58 -2.68 -3.74 13.29
N LYS A 59 -2.74 -4.54 14.36
CA LYS A 59 -3.52 -5.79 14.39
C LYS A 59 -5.00 -5.54 14.16
N GLY A 60 -5.54 -4.44 14.70
CA GLY A 60 -6.91 -4.01 14.48
C GLY A 60 -7.20 -3.68 13.02
N VAL A 61 -6.22 -3.22 12.25
CA VAL A 61 -6.34 -3.06 10.80
C VAL A 61 -6.24 -4.41 10.10
N LEU A 62 -5.19 -5.16 10.34
CA LEU A 62 -4.88 -6.39 9.61
C LEU A 62 -5.96 -7.47 9.76
N ASN A 63 -6.44 -7.70 10.99
CA ASN A 63 -7.43 -8.75 11.27
C ASN A 63 -8.81 -8.46 10.66
N ASN A 64 -9.08 -7.21 10.27
CA ASN A 64 -10.40 -6.79 9.80
C ASN A 64 -10.43 -6.47 8.30
N SER A 65 -9.28 -6.38 7.64
CA SER A 65 -9.19 -5.84 6.27
C SER A 65 -9.22 -6.93 5.22
N ASP A 66 -10.04 -6.75 4.19
CA ASP A 66 -10.01 -7.58 2.98
C ASP A 66 -8.86 -7.15 2.06
N TYR A 67 -8.54 -5.86 2.07
CA TYR A 67 -7.43 -5.24 1.35
C TYR A 67 -6.62 -4.40 2.32
N VAL A 68 -5.31 -4.51 2.32
CA VAL A 68 -4.40 -3.69 3.13
C VAL A 68 -3.47 -2.91 2.22
N SER A 69 -3.43 -1.58 2.36
CA SER A 69 -2.56 -0.70 1.58
C SER A 69 -1.54 0.00 2.48
N LEU A 70 -0.27 -0.04 2.07
CA LEU A 70 0.85 0.55 2.81
C LEU A 70 1.20 1.94 2.27
N HIS A 71 1.19 2.96 3.14
CA HIS A 71 1.56 4.34 2.84
C HIS A 71 2.48 4.91 3.92
N LEU A 72 3.54 4.16 4.22
CA LEU A 72 4.52 4.47 5.25
C LEU A 72 5.79 5.08 4.66
N PRO A 73 6.49 5.96 5.40
CA PRO A 73 7.90 6.23 5.14
C PRO A 73 8.74 4.96 5.36
N LEU A 74 10.00 4.97 4.92
CA LEU A 74 10.96 3.94 5.30
C LEU A 74 11.84 4.48 6.42
N THR A 75 11.73 3.85 7.58
CA THR A 75 12.45 4.15 8.83
C THR A 75 12.86 2.84 9.49
N ASP A 76 13.62 2.89 10.58
CA ASP A 76 14.02 1.69 11.32
C ASP A 76 12.79 0.93 11.88
N GLU A 77 11.75 1.65 12.30
CA GLU A 77 10.51 1.07 12.85
C GLU A 77 9.59 0.48 11.78
N THR A 78 9.71 0.93 10.54
CA THR A 78 8.85 0.50 9.42
C THR A 78 9.53 -0.47 8.47
N THR A 79 10.85 -0.64 8.59
CA THR A 79 11.61 -1.63 7.82
C THR A 79 11.20 -3.04 8.23
N GLY A 80 10.79 -3.85 7.24
CA GLY A 80 10.32 -5.22 7.49
C GLY A 80 9.07 -5.30 8.37
N LEU A 81 8.27 -4.23 8.41
CA LEU A 81 7.06 -4.16 9.22
C LEU A 81 6.10 -5.30 8.89
N ILE A 82 5.87 -5.57 7.60
CA ILE A 82 5.08 -6.71 7.15
C ILE A 82 6.01 -7.91 6.96
N ASN A 83 6.22 -8.63 8.06
CA ASN A 83 6.95 -9.89 8.15
C ASN A 83 6.00 -11.08 8.40
N ALA A 84 6.56 -12.28 8.54
CA ALA A 84 5.81 -13.52 8.79
C ALA A 84 4.86 -13.43 10.00
N GLU A 85 5.24 -12.75 11.09
CA GLU A 85 4.37 -12.61 12.26
C GLU A 85 3.19 -11.68 11.98
N MET A 86 3.44 -10.53 11.35
CA MET A 86 2.37 -9.61 10.99
C MET A 86 1.44 -10.20 9.93
N LEU A 87 1.96 -11.01 9.00
CA LEU A 87 1.15 -11.70 7.98
C LEU A 87 0.16 -12.69 8.60
N LYS A 88 0.44 -13.27 9.77
CA LYS A 88 -0.53 -14.14 10.48
C LYS A 88 -1.78 -13.38 10.92
N GLU A 89 -1.65 -12.09 11.20
CA GLU A 89 -2.74 -11.20 11.63
C GLU A 89 -3.62 -10.74 10.46
N PHE A 90 -3.26 -11.01 9.21
CA PHE A 90 -4.14 -10.73 8.08
C PHE A 90 -5.33 -11.69 8.09
N LYS A 91 -6.47 -11.26 7.53
CA LYS A 91 -7.52 -12.21 7.16
C LYS A 91 -6.98 -13.22 6.13
N ASP A 92 -7.41 -14.46 6.22
CA ASP A 92 -7.10 -15.46 5.19
C ASP A 92 -7.71 -15.03 3.86
N GLY A 93 -6.89 -15.03 2.80
CA GLY A 93 -7.28 -14.58 1.48
C GLY A 93 -7.38 -13.05 1.34
N ALA A 94 -6.76 -12.29 2.24
CA ALA A 94 -6.63 -10.84 2.09
C ALA A 94 -5.71 -10.46 0.92
N TYR A 95 -5.83 -9.22 0.45
CA TYR A 95 -4.92 -8.65 -0.54
C TYR A 95 -4.00 -7.63 0.12
N LEU A 96 -2.71 -7.70 -0.20
CA LEU A 96 -1.73 -6.67 0.19
C LEU A 96 -1.46 -5.74 -1.01
N ILE A 97 -1.28 -4.46 -0.74
CA ILE A 97 -0.90 -3.44 -1.72
C ILE A 97 0.23 -2.61 -1.14
N ASN A 98 1.34 -2.49 -1.87
CA ASN A 98 2.45 -1.61 -1.49
C ASN A 98 2.84 -0.71 -2.67
N THR A 99 2.53 0.58 -2.51
CA THR A 99 2.97 1.65 -3.41
C THR A 99 3.79 2.70 -2.64
N GLY A 100 4.29 2.32 -1.46
CA GLY A 100 5.01 3.19 -0.54
C GLY A 100 6.52 3.01 -0.67
N ARG A 101 7.06 2.01 0.03
CA ARG A 101 8.50 1.70 0.06
C ARG A 101 8.69 0.19 0.06
N GLY A 102 9.57 -0.35 -0.80
CA GLY A 102 9.72 -1.80 -0.95
C GLY A 102 10.13 -2.49 0.35
N LYS A 103 11.05 -1.88 1.11
CA LYS A 103 11.61 -2.44 2.35
C LYS A 103 10.69 -2.40 3.58
N THR A 104 9.41 -2.02 3.43
CA THR A 104 8.42 -2.13 4.52
C THR A 104 7.81 -3.51 4.65
N ILE A 105 8.06 -4.39 3.68
CA ILE A 105 7.72 -5.81 3.71
C ILE A 105 8.99 -6.64 3.84
N ILE A 106 8.86 -7.93 4.16
CA ILE A 106 9.88 -8.95 3.89
C ILE A 106 9.43 -9.76 2.67
N GLU A 107 10.18 -9.68 1.56
CA GLU A 107 9.76 -10.24 0.26
C GLU A 107 9.50 -11.76 0.35
N GLU A 108 10.38 -12.50 1.03
CA GLU A 108 10.26 -13.95 1.22
C GLU A 108 9.01 -14.35 2.01
N ASP A 109 8.69 -13.61 3.06
CA ASP A 109 7.52 -13.88 3.90
C ASP A 109 6.22 -13.63 3.11
N VAL A 110 6.20 -12.59 2.28
CA VAL A 110 5.07 -12.30 1.39
C VAL A 110 4.91 -13.39 0.33
N VAL A 111 6.01 -13.91 -0.24
CA VAL A 111 5.99 -15.03 -1.18
C VAL A 111 5.37 -16.27 -0.54
N GLU A 112 5.76 -16.60 0.69
CA GLU A 112 5.18 -17.75 1.41
C GLU A 112 3.71 -17.52 1.79
N ALA A 113 3.33 -16.29 2.12
CA ALA A 113 1.93 -15.94 2.36
C ALA A 113 1.06 -16.07 1.09
N LEU A 114 1.60 -15.75 -0.09
CA LEU A 114 0.92 -15.97 -1.37
C LEU A 114 0.80 -17.45 -1.72
N LYS A 115 1.88 -18.23 -1.54
CA LYS A 115 1.88 -19.69 -1.80
C LYS A 115 0.90 -20.44 -0.91
N SER A 116 0.83 -20.08 0.37
CA SER A 116 -0.08 -20.69 1.35
C SER A 116 -1.55 -20.26 1.18
N GLY A 117 -1.82 -19.21 0.39
CA GLY A 117 -3.14 -18.61 0.25
C GLY A 117 -3.54 -17.71 1.42
N LYS A 118 -2.62 -17.45 2.38
CA LYS A 118 -2.84 -16.45 3.42
C LYS A 118 -3.13 -15.09 2.81
N LEU A 119 -2.37 -14.72 1.77
CA LEU A 119 -2.71 -13.65 0.85
C LEU A 119 -3.30 -14.23 -0.44
N ALA A 120 -4.44 -13.68 -0.87
CA ALA A 120 -5.03 -14.02 -2.18
C ALA A 120 -4.30 -13.32 -3.33
N GLY A 121 -3.58 -12.23 -3.05
CA GLY A 121 -2.76 -11.53 -4.02
C GLY A 121 -1.96 -10.39 -3.41
N PHE A 122 -0.93 -9.96 -4.12
CA PHE A 122 -0.09 -8.83 -3.74
C PHE A 122 0.11 -7.90 -4.94
N GLY A 123 -0.26 -6.63 -4.79
CA GLY A 123 0.04 -5.59 -5.77
C GLY A 123 1.19 -4.72 -5.29
N ASN A 124 2.28 -4.67 -6.05
CA ASN A 124 3.49 -3.98 -5.65
C ASN A 124 4.04 -3.09 -6.77
N ASP A 125 4.39 -1.86 -6.41
CA ASP A 125 5.00 -0.87 -7.30
C ASP A 125 6.42 -0.49 -6.85
N VAL A 126 6.89 -0.98 -5.70
CA VAL A 126 8.13 -0.51 -5.06
C VAL A 126 9.02 -1.68 -4.65
N TRP A 127 10.33 -1.54 -4.81
CA TRP A 127 11.25 -2.67 -4.77
C TRP A 127 12.40 -2.46 -3.78
N TYR A 128 13.08 -3.53 -3.37
CA TYR A 128 14.31 -3.42 -2.55
C TYR A 128 15.46 -2.76 -3.32
N SER A 129 15.53 -3.02 -4.62
CA SER A 129 16.41 -2.40 -5.61
C SER A 129 15.54 -1.95 -6.78
N ASP A 130 15.89 -0.83 -7.41
CA ASP A 130 15.17 -0.32 -8.58
C ASP A 130 16.17 -0.05 -9.72
N PRO A 131 16.24 -0.91 -10.76
CA PRO A 131 15.30 -2.02 -11.05
C PRO A 131 15.41 -3.20 -10.05
N PRO A 132 14.35 -4.01 -9.93
CA PRO A 132 14.35 -5.19 -9.05
C PRO A 132 15.34 -6.24 -9.58
N GLU A 133 16.35 -6.54 -8.76
CA GLU A 133 17.36 -7.55 -9.04
C GLU A 133 17.14 -8.76 -8.12
N ASN A 134 17.01 -9.96 -8.70
CA ASN A 134 16.91 -11.23 -7.94
C ASN A 134 15.80 -11.27 -6.87
N THR A 135 14.69 -10.56 -7.06
CA THR A 135 13.56 -10.60 -6.12
C THR A 135 12.82 -11.94 -6.19
N PRO A 136 12.48 -12.58 -5.06
CA PRO A 136 11.67 -13.80 -5.06
C PRO A 136 10.21 -13.53 -5.46
N LEU A 137 9.79 -12.26 -5.54
CA LEU A 137 8.44 -11.87 -5.95
C LEU A 137 8.15 -12.13 -7.42
N ILE A 138 9.19 -12.28 -8.26
CA ILE A 138 9.02 -12.43 -9.73
C ILE A 138 8.24 -13.70 -10.12
N ASP A 139 8.42 -14.78 -9.35
CA ASP A 139 7.77 -16.07 -9.58
C ASP A 139 6.62 -16.33 -8.58
N ALA A 140 6.25 -15.33 -7.77
CA ALA A 140 5.22 -15.49 -6.76
C ALA A 140 3.83 -15.61 -7.40
N PRO A 141 2.96 -16.52 -6.90
CA PRO A 141 1.61 -16.64 -7.43
C PRO A 141 0.77 -15.40 -7.07
N ASN A 142 -0.18 -15.04 -7.94
CA ASN A 142 -1.12 -13.93 -7.74
C ASN A 142 -0.43 -12.59 -7.43
N MET A 143 0.77 -12.39 -7.96
CA MET A 143 1.55 -11.16 -7.86
C MET A 143 1.24 -10.21 -9.03
N LEU A 144 1.00 -8.94 -8.74
CA LEU A 144 0.95 -7.86 -9.72
C LEU A 144 2.13 -6.93 -9.49
N MET A 145 3.04 -6.88 -10.46
CA MET A 145 4.27 -6.08 -10.41
C MET A 145 4.14 -4.85 -11.30
N LEU A 146 4.52 -3.69 -10.78
CA LEU A 146 4.62 -2.44 -11.52
C LEU A 146 6.03 -1.83 -11.34
N PRO A 147 6.62 -1.24 -12.40
CA PRO A 147 8.00 -0.73 -12.36
C PRO A 147 8.07 0.70 -11.80
N HIS A 148 7.64 0.89 -10.55
CA HIS A 148 7.73 2.16 -9.82
C HIS A 148 7.12 3.36 -10.55
N LEU A 149 5.83 3.22 -10.88
CA LEU A 149 5.06 4.14 -11.71
C LEU A 149 4.14 5.08 -10.92
N GLY A 150 4.05 4.97 -9.59
CA GLY A 150 3.07 5.71 -8.79
C GLY A 150 3.06 7.23 -9.01
N ALA A 151 4.21 7.83 -9.26
CA ALA A 151 4.33 9.27 -9.54
C ALA A 151 4.36 9.62 -11.05
N SER A 152 4.45 8.61 -11.93
CA SER A 152 4.77 8.73 -13.36
C SER A 152 3.56 9.06 -14.22
N THR A 153 2.90 10.18 -13.89
CA THR A 153 1.81 10.76 -14.70
C THR A 153 2.20 12.14 -15.19
N LYS A 154 1.69 12.54 -16.36
CA LYS A 154 1.99 13.85 -16.95
C LYS A 154 1.60 14.98 -15.99
N GLU A 155 0.43 14.87 -15.38
CA GLU A 155 -0.13 15.86 -14.46
C GLU A 155 0.69 15.97 -13.19
N ASN A 156 1.15 14.84 -12.63
CA ASN A 156 1.95 14.85 -11.41
C ASN A 156 3.36 15.38 -11.65
N LEU A 157 4.02 14.95 -12.73
CA LEU A 157 5.35 15.44 -13.09
C LEU A 157 5.37 16.94 -13.37
N LEU A 158 4.32 17.48 -13.99
CA LEU A 158 4.17 18.93 -14.17
C LEU A 158 4.02 19.66 -12.83
N ARG A 159 3.15 19.17 -11.93
CA ARG A 159 3.01 19.77 -10.58
C ARG A 159 4.31 19.74 -9.78
N ILE A 160 5.10 18.67 -9.89
CA ILE A 160 6.43 18.60 -9.27
C ILE A 160 7.34 19.69 -9.85
N GLY A 161 7.33 19.88 -11.17
CA GLY A 161 8.07 20.96 -11.83
C GLY A 161 7.69 22.34 -11.30
N ASP A 162 6.40 22.64 -11.20
CA ASP A 162 5.89 23.92 -10.69
C ASP A 162 6.32 24.16 -9.22
N ILE A 163 6.28 23.12 -8.38
CA ILE A 163 6.71 23.21 -6.98
C ILE A 163 8.22 23.50 -6.89
N ILE A 164 9.05 22.80 -7.66
CA ILE A 164 10.51 23.00 -7.66
C ILE A 164 10.85 24.42 -8.15
N GLU A 165 10.18 24.87 -9.20
CA GLU A 165 10.32 26.23 -9.75
C GLU A 165 10.05 27.27 -8.67
N SER A 166 8.91 27.14 -7.96
CA SER A 166 8.54 28.03 -6.86
C SER A 166 9.58 28.05 -5.75
N ILE A 167 10.07 26.88 -5.31
CA ILE A 167 11.07 26.78 -4.22
C ILE A 167 12.37 27.48 -4.62
N ILE A 168 12.84 27.29 -5.86
CA ILE A 168 14.06 27.94 -6.36
C ILE A 168 13.85 29.45 -6.42
N ARG A 169 12.71 29.91 -6.95
CA ARG A 169 12.35 31.32 -7.04
C ARG A 169 12.34 31.97 -5.67
N ASP A 170 11.72 31.35 -4.68
CA ASP A 170 11.65 31.88 -3.32
C ASP A 170 13.05 32.02 -2.70
N PHE A 171 13.90 30.98 -2.85
CA PHE A 171 15.26 30.98 -2.34
C PHE A 171 16.12 32.12 -2.91
N VAL A 172 16.01 32.39 -4.22
CA VAL A 172 16.80 33.47 -4.87
C VAL A 172 16.21 34.87 -4.68
N SER A 173 14.94 34.98 -4.28
CA SER A 173 14.24 36.27 -4.13
C SER A 173 14.31 36.82 -2.70
N THR A 174 14.73 36.00 -1.73
CA THR A 174 15.09 36.46 -0.39
C THR A 174 16.49 37.07 -0.38
N ASP A 175 16.58 38.36 -0.72
CA ASP A 175 17.61 39.30 -0.24
C ASP A 175 17.22 39.88 1.14
#